data_AF-A0A8C4S1J5-F1
#
_entry.id   AF-A0A8C4S1J5-F1
#
_cell.length_a   1.000
_cell.length_b   1.000
_cell.length_c   1.000
_cell.angle_alpha   90.00
_cell.angle_beta   90.00
_cell.angle_gamma   90.00
#
_symmetry.space_group_name_H-M   'P 1'
#
loop_
_entity.id
_entity.type
_entity.pdbx_description
1 polymer ?
#
loop_
_entity_poly.entity_id
_entity_poly.type
_entity_poly.pdbx_seq_one_letter_code
_entity_poly.pdbx_strand_id
1 'polypeptide(L)'
;MLTKQRLEEMEKLLLVWLNEKQLTEDSVSEAIICEKARKIHGNLLKKNPSSSGEGEEFKASRGWCEKFHKRKLVFYNERRKDS
;
A
#
# COMPACT_ATOMS: atom_id res chain seq x y z
N MET A 1 0.35 -7.01 18.20
CA MET A 1 -0.74 -6.30 17.49
C MET A 1 -0.11 -5.26 16.60
N LEU A 2 -0.01 -5.52 15.29
CA LEU A 2 0.10 -4.44 14.30
C LEU A 2 -0.99 -3.41 14.60
N THR A 3 -0.59 -2.22 15.03
CA THR A 3 -1.55 -1.17 15.35
C THR A 3 -2.28 -0.80 14.06
N LYS A 4 -3.62 -0.83 14.09
CA LYS A 4 -4.49 -0.44 12.97
C LYS A 4 -4.01 0.85 12.27
N GLN A 5 -3.52 1.80 13.07
CA GLN A 5 -2.92 3.06 12.64
C GLN A 5 -1.74 2.88 11.66
N ARG A 6 -0.86 1.89 11.87
CA ARG A 6 0.30 1.67 11.00
C ARG A 6 -0.09 1.13 9.63
N LEU A 7 -1.10 0.25 9.60
CA LEU A 7 -1.68 -0.24 8.35
C LEU A 7 -2.37 0.91 7.61
N GLU A 8 -3.11 1.76 8.32
CA GLU A 8 -3.77 2.94 7.72
C GLU A 8 -2.75 3.95 7.16
N GLU A 9 -1.65 4.22 7.86
CA GLU A 9 -0.56 5.07 7.35
C GLU A 9 0.11 4.45 6.12
N MET A 10 0.39 3.15 6.15
CA MET A 10 0.97 2.44 5.03
C MET A 10 0.05 2.50 3.79
N GLU A 11 -1.26 2.25 3.96
CA GLU A 11 -2.26 2.34 2.89
C GLU A 11 -2.36 3.76 2.32
N LYS A 12 -2.32 4.80 3.17
CA LYS A 12 -2.31 6.21 2.72
C LYS A 12 -1.09 6.53 1.86
N LEU A 13 0.10 6.14 2.31
CA LEU A 13 1.34 6.36 1.57
C LEU A 13 1.36 5.60 0.23
N LEU A 14 0.81 4.38 0.23
CA LEU A 14 0.69 3.55 -0.97
C LEU A 14 -0.28 4.18 -1.99
N LEU A 15 -1.36 4.81 -1.53
CA LEU A 15 -2.30 5.55 -2.37
C LEU A 15 -1.68 6.79 -3.00
N VAL A 16 -0.92 7.58 -2.24
CA VAL A 16 -0.20 8.76 -2.77
C VAL A 16 0.76 8.33 -3.88
N TRP A 17 1.56 7.29 -3.62
CA TRP A 17 2.48 6.75 -4.61
C TRP A 17 1.76 6.19 -5.86
N LEU A 18 0.61 5.53 -5.70
CA LEU A 18 -0.21 5.09 -6.83
C LEU A 18 -0.76 6.26 -7.65
N ASN A 19 -1.13 7.38 -7.02
CA ASN A 19 -1.56 8.58 -7.74
C ASN A 19 -0.42 9.17 -8.56
N GLU A 20 0.78 9.29 -7.97
CA GLU A 20 1.97 9.76 -8.69
C GLU A 20 2.28 8.86 -9.89
N LYS A 21 2.24 7.54 -9.71
CA LYS A 21 2.49 6.59 -10.79
C LYS A 21 1.45 6.60 -11.89
N GLN A 22 0.20 6.86 -11.54
CA GLN A 22 -0.87 7.03 -12.52
C GLN A 22 -0.73 8.31 -13.34
N LEU A 23 -0.18 9.39 -12.77
CA LEU A 23 0.12 10.62 -13.50
C LEU A 23 1.26 10.42 -14.51
N THR A 24 2.17 9.49 -14.24
CA THR A 24 3.28 9.16 -15.15
C THR A 24 2.94 8.06 -16.16
N GLU A 25 1.65 7.70 -16.32
CA GLU A 25 1.15 6.61 -17.17
C GLU A 25 1.87 5.26 -16.99
N ASP A 26 2.45 5.06 -15.80
CA ASP A 26 3.28 3.91 -15.51
C ASP A 26 2.37 2.77 -15.07
N SER A 27 2.37 1.65 -15.80
CA SER A 27 1.50 0.52 -15.48
C SER A 27 1.94 -0.14 -14.17
N VAL A 28 1.21 0.13 -13.10
CA VAL A 28 1.51 -0.44 -11.79
C VAL A 28 0.82 -1.80 -11.63
N SER A 29 1.60 -2.87 -11.64
CA SER A 29 1.11 -4.24 -11.38
C SER A 29 1.00 -4.54 -9.88
N GLU A 30 0.23 -5.56 -9.52
CA GLU A 30 0.06 -6.02 -8.13
C GLU A 30 1.42 -6.31 -7.45
N ALA A 31 2.36 -6.91 -8.19
CA ALA A 31 3.68 -7.23 -7.67
C ALA A 31 4.44 -5.97 -7.19
N ILE A 32 4.35 -4.87 -7.96
CA ILE A 32 4.98 -3.60 -7.62
C ILE A 32 4.30 -2.98 -6.40
N ILE A 33 2.97 -3.08 -6.30
CA ILE A 33 2.19 -2.62 -5.14
C ILE A 33 2.63 -3.37 -3.88
N CYS A 34 2.72 -4.70 -3.94
CA CYS A 34 3.15 -5.50 -2.79
C CYS A 34 4.58 -5.16 -2.36
N GLU A 35 5.51 -4.98 -3.32
CA GLU A 35 6.87 -4.58 -3.00
C GLU A 35 6.94 -3.20 -2.35
N LYS A 36 6.20 -2.23 -2.91
CA LYS A 36 6.13 -0.88 -2.36
C LYS A 36 5.54 -0.88 -0.96
N ALA A 37 4.48 -1.66 -0.72
CA ALA A 37 3.87 -1.80 0.60
C ALA A 37 4.86 -2.36 1.64
N ARG A 38 5.65 -3.38 1.28
CA ARG A 38 6.73 -3.91 2.14
C ARG A 38 7.78 -2.84 2.46
N LYS A 39 8.22 -2.07 1.46
CA LYS A 39 9.18 -0.96 1.65
C LYS A 39 8.62 0.11 2.59
N ILE A 40 7.37 0.54 2.40
CA ILE A 40 6.71 1.53 3.25
C ILE A 40 6.60 1.00 4.68
N HIS A 41 6.15 -0.24 4.86
CA HIS A 41 6.05 -0.86 6.17
C HIS A 41 7.41 -0.94 6.89
N GLY A 42 8.46 -1.35 6.17
CA GLY A 42 9.84 -1.37 6.69
C GLY A 42 10.35 0.02 7.09
N ASN A 43 10.03 1.06 6.34
CA ASN A 43 10.36 2.44 6.70
C ASN A 43 9.58 2.93 7.93
N LEU A 44 8.30 2.58 8.05
CA LEU A 44 7.49 2.90 9.23
C LEU A 44 8.03 2.20 10.49
N LEU A 45 8.46 0.94 10.37
CA LEU A 45 9.15 0.20 11.44
C LEU A 45 10.42 0.91 11.91
N LYS A 46 11.26 1.35 10.96
CA LYS A 46 12.49 2.10 11.27
C LYS A 46 12.22 3.46 11.92
N LYS A 47 11.15 4.15 11.51
CA LYS A 47 10.79 5.48 12.01
C LYS A 47 10.21 5.44 13.43
N ASN A 48 9.55 4.34 13.81
CA ASN A 48 8.95 4.16 15.13
C ASN A 48 9.30 2.78 15.73
N PRO A 49 10.50 2.61 16.30
CA PRO A 49 10.89 1.35 16.94
C PRO A 49 10.10 1.08 18.24
N SER A 50 9.58 2.12 18.90
CA SER A 50 8.95 2.03 20.24
C SER A 50 7.59 1.33 20.27
N SER A 51 7.01 1.00 19.12
CA SER A 51 5.77 0.22 19.09
C SER A 51 6.18 -1.25 19.01
N SER A 52 6.19 -1.89 20.19
CA SER A 52 6.46 -3.30 20.55
C SER A 52 5.57 -4.34 19.82
N GLY A 53 5.28 -4.10 18.54
CA GLY A 53 4.86 -5.09 17.57
C GLY A 53 6.08 -5.69 16.87
N GLU A 54 7.12 -6.04 17.63
CA GLU A 54 8.18 -6.94 17.18
C GLU A 54 7.53 -8.30 16.91
N GLY A 55 7.28 -8.63 15.64
CA GLY A 55 6.93 -10.02 15.28
C GLY A 55 5.96 -10.17 14.12
N GLU A 56 5.14 -9.18 13.81
CA GLU A 56 4.26 -9.26 12.65
C GLU A 56 4.93 -8.62 11.44
N GLU A 57 5.80 -9.41 10.80
CA GLU A 57 6.30 -9.11 9.47
C GLU A 57 5.11 -8.89 8.53
N PHE A 58 4.94 -7.68 8.03
CA PHE A 58 3.93 -7.41 7.02
C PHE A 58 4.35 -8.11 5.73
N LYS A 59 3.83 -9.32 5.52
CA LYS A 59 4.20 -10.17 4.38
C LYS A 59 3.69 -9.66 3.04
N ALA A 60 2.84 -8.61 3.04
CA ALA A 60 2.16 -8.11 1.84
C ALA A 60 1.63 -9.29 1.01
N SER A 61 0.88 -10.19 1.65
CA SER A 61 0.42 -11.42 1.00
C SER A 61 -0.41 -11.07 -0.23
N ARG A 62 -0.40 -11.93 -1.25
CA ARG A 62 -1.22 -11.74 -2.46
C ARG A 62 -2.68 -11.44 -2.11
N GLY A 63 -3.24 -12.15 -1.13
CA GLY A 63 -4.61 -11.90 -0.66
C GLY A 63 -4.83 -10.51 -0.03
N TRP A 64 -3.82 -9.89 0.60
CA TRP A 64 -3.93 -8.50 1.04
C TRP A 64 -3.82 -7.53 -0.14
N CYS A 65 -2.84 -7.74 -1.03
CA CYS A 65 -2.64 -6.88 -2.20
C CYS A 65 -3.85 -6.90 -3.14
N GLU A 66 -4.41 -8.07 -3.42
CA GLU A 66 -5.62 -8.23 -4.22
C GLU A 66 -6.83 -7.53 -3.56
N LYS A 67 -7.00 -7.68 -2.24
CA LYS A 67 -8.06 -6.98 -1.49
C LYS A 67 -7.87 -5.46 -1.47
N PHE A 68 -6.64 -4.97 -1.44
CA PHE A 68 -6.31 -3.54 -1.52
C PHE A 68 -6.58 -3.02 -2.94
N HIS A 69 -6.11 -3.75 -3.96
CA HIS A 69 -6.32 -3.45 -5.36
C HIS A 69 -7.82 -3.40 -5.71
N LYS A 70 -8.60 -4.40 -5.30
CA LYS A 70 -10.06 -4.42 -5.50
C LYS A 70 -10.77 -3.26 -4.80
N ARG A 71 -10.36 -2.89 -3.58
CA ARG A 71 -11.01 -1.83 -2.80
C ARG A 71 -10.67 -0.41 -3.24
N LYS A 72 -9.48 -0.20 -3.80
CA LYS A 72 -8.96 1.16 -4.05
C LYS A 72 -8.60 1.43 -5.51
N LEU A 73 -8.11 0.45 -6.26
CA LEU A 73 -7.76 0.62 -7.67
C LEU A 73 -8.96 0.49 -8.61
N VAL A 74 -9.96 -0.35 -8.31
CA VAL A 74 -11.22 -0.39 -9.08
C VAL A 74 -11.92 0.98 -9.06
N PHE A 75 -12.05 1.60 -7.89
CA PHE A 75 -12.59 2.97 -7.75
C PHE A 75 -11.74 4.06 -8.43
N TYR A 76 -10.44 3.83 -8.63
CA TYR A 76 -9.55 4.81 -9.26
C TYR A 76 -9.51 4.68 -10.79
N ASN A 77 -9.69 3.47 -11.32
CA ASN A 77 -9.76 3.21 -12.76
C ASN A 77 -11.10 3.60 -13.38
N GLU A 78 -12.21 3.56 -12.61
CA GLU A 78 -13.52 4.03 -13.09
C GLU A 78 -13.51 5.53 -13.43
N ARG A 79 -12.71 6.34 -12.72
CA ARG A 79 -12.58 7.79 -12.97
C ARG A 79 -11.84 8.18 -14.26
N ARG A 80 -11.38 7.21 -15.06
CA ARG A 80 -10.78 7.41 -16.40
C ARG A 80 -11.76 7.18 -17.56
N LYS A 81 -12.95 6.61 -17.33
CA LYS A 81 -13.91 6.37 -18.43
C LYS A 81 -14.76 7.60 -18.80
N ASP A 82 -14.69 8.67 -18.03
CA ASP A 82 -15.52 9.88 -18.21
C ASP A 82 -14.75 11.11 -18.70
N SER A 83 -13.63 10.96 -19.43
CA SER A 83 -12.94 12.10 -20.06
C SER A 83 -12.53 11.85 -21.50
#